data_AF-A0A9E5FGM7-F1
#
_entry.id   AF-A0A9E5FGM7-F1
#
_cell.length_a   1.000
_cell.length_b   1.000
_cell.length_c   1.000
_cell.angle_alpha   90.00
_cell.angle_beta   90.00
_cell.angle_gamma   90.00
#
_symmetry.space_group_name_H-M   'P 1'
#
loop_
_entity.id
_entity.type
_entity.pdbx_description
1 polymer ?
#
loop_
_entity_poly.entity_id
_entity_poly.type
_entity_poly.pdbx_seq_one_letter_code
_entity_poly.pdbx_strand_id
1 'polypeptide(L)'
;SNAIAVVALGFPARDVPPGLDGFGYLSPQREGRPVLGVQWCSDIYPELRAPSGMALWRALVGGPRCPQMADAPDDLLLRTVRDELALVTGMKAEPGFAKIIRWPKAIPQYTLGHAKRIEEIQSHAARWPGLFLGGCAFGGVALNDCVDQAGSMATRVLALDQPMG
;
A
#
# COMPACT_ATOMS: atom_id res chain seq x y z
N SER A 1 6.02 7.18 9.66
CA SER A 1 5.60 6.15 8.69
C SER A 1 4.85 5.09 9.46
N ASN A 2 3.76 4.55 8.90
CA ASN A 2 2.94 3.57 9.61
C ASN A 2 3.28 2.14 9.17
N ALA A 3 3.14 1.19 10.10
CA ALA A 3 3.33 -0.23 9.84
C ALA A 3 2.08 -0.83 9.19
N ILE A 4 2.28 -1.75 8.23
CA ILE A 4 1.22 -2.45 7.51
C ILE A 4 1.62 -3.93 7.37
N ALA A 5 0.68 -4.83 7.65
CA ALA A 5 0.73 -6.20 7.15
C ALA A 5 -0.15 -6.33 5.90
N VAL A 6 0.36 -7.00 4.88
CA VAL A 6 -0.38 -7.38 3.68
C VAL A 6 -0.67 -8.86 3.78
N VAL A 7 -1.96 -9.21 3.79
CA VAL A 7 -2.43 -10.59 3.86
C VAL A 7 -3.11 -10.94 2.54
N ALA A 8 -2.52 -11.84 1.77
CA ALA A 8 -3.05 -12.34 0.52
C ALA A 8 -3.67 -13.71 0.74
N LEU A 9 -4.95 -13.88 0.36
CA LEU A 9 -5.72 -15.10 0.51
C LEU A 9 -6.25 -15.56 -0.85
N GLY A 10 -6.07 -16.85 -1.14
CA GLY A 10 -6.57 -17.49 -2.36
C GLY A 10 -7.75 -18.41 -2.07
N PHE A 11 -8.82 -18.28 -2.84
CA PHE A 11 -10.05 -19.06 -2.70
C PHE A 11 -10.43 -19.73 -4.02
N PRO A 12 -11.13 -20.87 -4.01
CA PRO A 12 -11.82 -21.34 -5.20
C PRO A 12 -12.86 -20.30 -5.63
N ALA A 13 -12.87 -19.92 -6.92
CA ALA A 13 -13.73 -18.85 -7.43
C ALA A 13 -15.22 -19.17 -7.23
N ARG A 14 -15.61 -20.45 -7.28
CA ARG A 14 -16.98 -20.91 -6.99
C ARG A 14 -17.47 -20.62 -5.57
N ASP A 15 -16.54 -20.40 -4.63
CA ASP A 15 -16.87 -20.15 -3.23
C ASP A 15 -16.90 -18.64 -2.94
N VAL A 16 -16.52 -17.80 -3.91
CA VAL A 16 -16.64 -16.33 -3.83
C VAL A 16 -18.11 -15.94 -3.99
N PRO A 17 -18.66 -15.11 -3.10
CA PRO A 17 -20.03 -14.62 -3.23
C PRO A 17 -20.26 -13.88 -4.57
N PRO A 18 -21.40 -14.11 -5.24
CA PRO A 18 -21.71 -13.45 -6.50
C PRO A 18 -22.00 -11.95 -6.30
N GLY A 19 -21.86 -11.16 -7.36
CA GLY A 19 -22.14 -9.72 -7.35
C GLY A 19 -21.02 -8.86 -6.76
N LEU A 20 -19.84 -9.45 -6.53
CA LEU A 20 -18.62 -8.74 -6.17
C LEU A 20 -17.81 -8.47 -7.43
N ASP A 21 -18.14 -7.40 -8.14
CA ASP A 21 -17.40 -6.96 -9.33
C ASP A 21 -16.73 -5.62 -9.03
N GLY A 22 -15.39 -5.58 -9.06
CA GLY A 22 -14.67 -4.32 -8.89
C GLY A 22 -13.25 -4.46 -8.34
N PHE A 23 -12.73 -3.35 -7.84
CA PHE A 23 -11.37 -3.28 -7.30
C PHE A 23 -11.25 -3.87 -5.89
N GLY A 24 -12.35 -3.93 -5.16
CA GLY A 24 -12.40 -4.25 -3.73
C GLY A 24 -13.03 -3.11 -2.93
N TYR A 25 -12.69 -3.01 -1.64
CA TYR A 25 -13.29 -2.04 -0.73
C TYR A 25 -12.30 -1.45 0.26
N LEU A 26 -12.70 -0.34 0.89
CA LEU A 26 -11.98 0.31 1.99
C LEU A 26 -12.86 0.30 3.25
N SER A 27 -12.30 -0.06 4.39
CA SER A 27 -13.01 -0.04 5.67
C SER A 27 -12.99 1.39 6.24
N PRO A 28 -14.17 2.00 6.51
CA PRO A 28 -14.28 3.35 7.03
C PRO A 28 -13.49 3.54 8.33
N GLN A 29 -12.84 4.70 8.50
CA GLN A 29 -12.02 4.97 9.69
C GLN A 29 -12.79 4.90 11.00
N ARG A 30 -14.08 5.26 11.00
CA ARG A 30 -14.93 5.31 12.19
C ARG A 30 -15.22 3.93 12.79
N GLU A 31 -15.02 2.85 12.04
CA GLU A 31 -15.33 1.51 12.50
C GLU A 31 -14.20 0.89 13.34
N GLY A 32 -13.05 1.56 13.45
CA GLY A 32 -11.93 1.11 14.29
C GLY A 32 -11.35 -0.25 13.91
N ARG A 33 -11.66 -0.75 12.70
CA ARG A 33 -11.27 -2.10 12.27
C ARG A 33 -9.79 -2.19 11.88
N PRO A 34 -9.13 -3.32 12.21
CA PRO A 34 -7.73 -3.55 11.83
C PRO A 34 -7.49 -3.62 10.33
N VAL A 35 -8.45 -4.12 9.56
CA VAL A 35 -8.37 -4.17 8.10
C VAL A 35 -8.67 -2.77 7.56
N LEU A 36 -7.77 -2.24 6.75
CA LEU A 36 -7.90 -0.94 6.10
C LEU A 36 -8.74 -1.02 4.83
N GLY A 37 -8.69 -2.18 4.18
CA GLY A 37 -9.39 -2.47 2.95
C GLY A 37 -8.85 -3.74 2.32
N VAL A 38 -9.57 -4.24 1.33
CA VAL A 38 -9.27 -5.46 0.60
C VAL A 38 -9.34 -5.17 -0.88
N GLN A 39 -8.36 -5.68 -1.62
CA GLN A 39 -8.33 -5.60 -3.09
C GLN A 39 -8.63 -6.98 -3.67
N TRP A 40 -9.51 -7.02 -4.67
CA TRP A 40 -9.82 -8.23 -5.41
C TRP A 40 -8.86 -8.37 -6.60
N CYS A 41 -7.63 -8.81 -6.31
CA CYS A 41 -6.52 -8.76 -7.25
C CYS A 41 -6.74 -9.56 -8.53
N SER A 42 -7.44 -10.70 -8.45
CA SER A 42 -7.83 -11.50 -9.62
C SER A 42 -8.82 -10.79 -10.55
N ASP A 43 -9.61 -9.86 -10.03
CA ASP A 43 -10.68 -9.20 -10.77
C ASP A 43 -10.14 -7.93 -11.43
N ILE A 44 -9.19 -7.25 -10.78
CA ILE A 44 -8.45 -6.11 -11.33
C ILE A 44 -7.54 -6.56 -12.48
N TYR A 45 -6.90 -7.71 -12.34
CA TYR A 45 -5.98 -8.27 -13.33
C TYR A 45 -6.34 -9.73 -13.63
N PRO A 46 -7.40 -9.95 -14.44
CA PRO A 46 -7.83 -11.27 -14.84
C PRO A 46 -6.67 -12.06 -15.44
N GLU A 47 -6.61 -13.36 -15.15
CA GLU A 47 -5.64 -14.32 -15.70
C GLU A 47 -4.16 -14.11 -15.30
N LEU A 48 -3.81 -12.99 -14.67
CA LEU A 48 -2.42 -12.66 -14.29
C LEU A 48 -2.13 -12.85 -12.80
N ARG A 49 -3.16 -12.82 -11.95
CA ARG A 49 -3.00 -12.79 -10.49
C ARG A 49 -3.43 -14.08 -9.78
N ALA A 50 -4.23 -14.92 -10.41
CA ALA A 50 -4.65 -16.20 -9.87
C ALA A 50 -4.77 -17.24 -11.01
N PRO A 51 -4.53 -18.54 -10.72
CA PRO A 51 -4.85 -19.61 -11.67
C PRO A 51 -6.34 -19.62 -12.04
N SER A 52 -6.66 -20.24 -13.17
CA SER A 52 -8.07 -20.43 -13.57
C SER A 52 -8.87 -21.15 -12.48
N GLY A 53 -10.09 -20.67 -12.21
CA GLY A 53 -10.96 -21.19 -11.16
C GLY A 53 -10.58 -20.76 -9.74
N MET A 54 -9.61 -19.85 -9.57
CA MET A 54 -9.22 -19.30 -8.28
C MET A 54 -9.39 -17.78 -8.24
N ALA A 55 -9.67 -17.24 -7.05
CA ALA A 55 -9.69 -15.81 -6.76
C ALA A 55 -8.57 -15.47 -5.77
N LEU A 56 -7.94 -14.30 -5.95
CA LEU A 56 -6.90 -13.80 -5.05
C LEU A 56 -7.32 -12.45 -4.46
N TRP A 57 -7.50 -12.39 -3.14
CA TRP A 57 -7.83 -11.17 -2.42
C TRP A 57 -6.68 -10.74 -1.51
N ARG A 58 -6.44 -9.43 -1.43
CA ARG A 58 -5.33 -8.84 -0.66
C ARG A 58 -5.83 -7.81 0.33
N ALA A 59 -5.76 -8.13 1.62
CA ALA A 59 -6.08 -7.24 2.71
C ALA A 59 -4.85 -6.43 3.15
N LEU A 60 -5.06 -5.16 3.49
CA LEU A 60 -4.09 -4.33 4.19
C LEU A 60 -4.52 -4.22 5.66
N VAL A 61 -3.65 -4.58 6.59
CA VAL A 61 -3.94 -4.65 8.02
C VAL A 61 -3.00 -3.73 8.80
N GLY A 62 -3.54 -3.02 9.79
CA GLY A 62 -2.80 -2.18 10.72
C GLY A 62 -2.97 -0.70 10.44
N GLY A 63 -1.89 -0.03 10.03
CA GLY A 63 -1.89 1.41 9.76
C GLY A 63 -1.98 2.24 11.04
N PRO A 64 -2.37 3.53 10.93
CA PRO A 64 -2.39 4.42 12.09
C PRO A 64 -3.44 4.02 13.14
N ARG A 65 -4.47 3.26 12.75
CA ARG A 65 -5.60 2.89 13.61
C ARG A 65 -5.26 1.73 14.54
N CYS A 66 -4.59 0.71 14.02
CA CYS A 66 -4.24 -0.50 14.76
C CYS A 66 -2.78 -0.91 14.46
N PRO A 67 -1.77 -0.06 14.73
CA PRO A 67 -0.39 -0.33 14.34
C PRO A 67 0.14 -1.66 14.88
N GLN A 68 -0.29 -2.07 16.07
CA GLN A 68 0.07 -3.34 16.69
C GLN A 68 -0.36 -4.57 15.87
N MET A 69 -1.40 -4.44 15.04
CA MET A 69 -1.88 -5.53 14.20
C MET A 69 -0.94 -5.81 13.03
N ALA A 70 -0.11 -4.86 12.60
CA ALA A 70 0.86 -5.11 11.53
C ALA A 70 1.93 -6.16 11.94
N ASP A 71 2.24 -6.24 13.24
CA ASP A 71 3.21 -7.18 13.80
C ASP A 71 2.54 -8.32 14.58
N ALA A 72 1.20 -8.44 14.51
CA ALA A 72 0.48 -9.53 15.15
C ALA A 72 0.92 -10.91 14.61
N PRO A 73 0.81 -11.98 15.41
CA PRO A 73 1.04 -13.36 14.96
C PRO A 73 0.25 -13.72 13.69
N ASP A 74 0.83 -14.58 12.84
CA ASP A 74 0.25 -14.97 11.54
C ASP A 74 -1.18 -15.51 11.69
N ASP A 75 -1.42 -16.36 12.69
CA ASP A 75 -2.71 -16.97 12.95
C ASP A 75 -3.77 -15.91 13.33
N LEU A 76 -3.38 -14.89 14.10
CA LEU A 76 -4.27 -13.79 14.45
C LEU A 76 -4.57 -12.90 13.24
N LEU A 77 -3.58 -12.62 12.40
CA LEU A 77 -3.78 -11.88 11.15
C LEU A 77 -4.73 -12.61 10.19
N LEU A 78 -4.53 -13.91 10.00
CA LEU A 78 -5.38 -14.73 9.13
C LEU A 78 -6.82 -14.76 9.64
N ARG A 79 -7.03 -15.02 10.93
CA ARG A 79 -8.37 -14.99 11.53
C ARG A 79 -9.03 -13.62 11.35
N THR A 80 -8.33 -12.55 11.70
CA THR A 80 -8.84 -11.18 11.60
C THR A 80 -9.28 -10.83 10.18
N VAL A 81 -8.47 -11.16 9.17
CA VAL A 81 -8.81 -10.88 7.77
C VAL A 81 -10.00 -11.72 7.33
N ARG A 82 -10.04 -13.00 7.72
CA ARG A 82 -11.15 -13.88 7.36
C ARG A 82 -12.47 -13.45 7.99
N ASP A 83 -12.45 -13.04 9.25
CA ASP A 83 -13.63 -12.52 9.96
C ASP A 83 -14.13 -11.23 9.29
N GLU A 84 -13.22 -10.34 8.86
CA GLU A 84 -13.59 -9.15 8.09
C GLU A 84 -14.23 -9.53 6.75
N LEU A 85 -13.66 -10.47 6.00
CA LEU A 85 -14.22 -10.93 4.73
C LEU A 85 -15.61 -11.55 4.93
N ALA A 86 -15.77 -12.40 5.94
CA ALA A 86 -17.06 -13.00 6.27
C ALA A 86 -18.10 -11.92 6.61
N LEU A 87 -17.70 -10.91 7.38
CA LEU A 87 -18.59 -9.81 7.78
C LEU A 87 -19.00 -8.92 6.60
N VAL A 88 -18.06 -8.56 5.73
CA VAL A 88 -18.30 -7.59 4.65
C VAL A 88 -18.92 -8.23 3.41
N THR A 89 -18.49 -9.43 3.05
CA THR A 89 -18.90 -10.09 1.80
C THR A 89 -19.77 -11.32 2.00
N GLY A 90 -19.88 -11.84 3.22
CA GLY A 90 -20.55 -13.11 3.49
C GLY A 90 -19.71 -14.35 3.16
N MET A 91 -18.43 -14.18 2.82
CA MET A 91 -17.49 -15.27 2.51
C MET A 91 -17.36 -16.25 3.69
N LYS A 92 -17.62 -17.54 3.45
CA LYS A 92 -17.45 -18.61 4.46
C LYS A 92 -16.35 -19.61 4.11
N ALA A 93 -15.75 -19.48 2.94
CA ALA A 93 -14.76 -20.42 2.46
C ALA A 93 -13.44 -20.34 3.23
N GLU A 94 -12.79 -21.48 3.37
CA GLU A 94 -11.41 -21.56 3.83
C GLU A 94 -10.46 -21.20 2.69
N PRO A 95 -9.45 -20.34 2.90
CA PRO A 95 -8.47 -20.06 1.86
C PRO A 95 -7.57 -21.28 1.63
N GLY A 96 -7.43 -21.69 0.37
CA GLY A 96 -6.48 -22.73 -0.04
C GLY A 96 -5.03 -22.21 -0.15
N PHE A 97 -4.85 -20.89 -0.08
CA PHE A 97 -3.56 -20.22 -0.13
C PHE A 97 -3.56 -19.02 0.83
N ALA A 98 -2.45 -18.83 1.55
CA ALA A 98 -2.23 -17.66 2.38
C ALA A 98 -0.78 -17.19 2.28
N LYS A 99 -0.58 -15.86 2.20
CA LYS A 99 0.74 -15.24 2.28
C LYS A 99 0.66 -13.92 3.05
N ILE A 100 1.56 -13.75 4.01
CA ILE A 100 1.66 -12.54 4.83
C ILE A 100 2.99 -11.86 4.53
N ILE A 101 2.95 -10.54 4.31
CA ILE A 101 4.13 -9.69 4.14
C ILE A 101 4.00 -8.50 5.08
N ARG A 102 5.03 -8.25 5.90
CA ARG A 102 5.03 -7.15 6.88
C ARG A 102 5.93 -6.02 6.44
N TRP A 103 5.43 -4.80 6.59
CA TRP A 103 6.12 -3.56 6.25
C TRP A 103 6.11 -2.63 7.47
N PRO A 104 7.16 -2.65 8.32
CA PRO A 104 7.21 -1.83 9.54
C PRO A 104 7.14 -0.32 9.29
N LYS A 105 7.55 0.13 8.10
CA LYS A 105 7.54 1.54 7.67
C LYS A 105 6.95 1.66 6.27
N ALA A 106 5.69 1.25 6.09
CA ALA A 106 5.05 1.12 4.79
C ALA A 106 4.71 2.46 4.13
N ILE A 107 4.04 3.36 4.86
CA ILE A 107 3.41 4.56 4.29
C ILE A 107 3.88 5.81 5.06
N PRO A 108 4.69 6.70 4.44
CA PRO A 108 5.01 8.01 5.00
C PRO A 108 3.75 8.76 5.42
N GLN A 109 3.81 9.43 6.56
CA GLN A 109 2.66 10.17 7.10
C GLN A 109 2.96 11.67 7.02
N TYR A 110 2.25 12.36 6.14
CA TYR A 110 2.39 13.79 5.93
C TYR A 110 1.54 14.50 6.98
N THR A 111 2.12 14.70 8.17
CA THR A 111 1.44 15.44 9.25
C THR A 111 1.38 16.93 8.93
N LEU A 112 0.60 17.68 9.72
CA LEU A 112 0.63 19.15 9.67
C LEU A 112 2.07 19.67 9.70
N GLY A 113 2.35 20.66 8.85
CA GLY A 113 3.70 21.22 8.67
C GLY A 113 4.65 20.38 7.82
N HIS A 114 4.20 19.27 7.21
CA HIS A 114 5.06 18.47 6.31
C HIS A 114 5.60 19.30 5.15
N ALA A 115 4.75 20.02 4.41
CA ALA A 115 5.18 20.87 3.29
C ALA A 115 6.29 21.86 3.68
N LYS A 116 6.09 22.59 4.79
CA LYS A 116 7.10 23.51 5.33
C LYS A 116 8.42 22.83 5.66
N ARG A 117 8.39 21.64 6.29
CA ARG A 117 9.61 20.87 6.57
C ARG A 117 10.33 20.44 5.28
N ILE A 118 9.59 20.07 4.24
CA ILE A 118 10.18 19.73 2.94
C ILE A 118 10.82 20.97 2.30
N GLU A 119 10.18 22.13 2.35
CA GLU A 119 10.77 23.40 1.87
C GLU A 119 12.09 23.73 2.60
N GLU A 120 12.11 23.63 3.93
CA GLU A 120 13.31 23.84 4.74
C GLU A 120 14.43 22.86 4.38
N ILE A 121 14.11 21.57 4.21
CA ILE A 121 15.07 20.54 3.80
C ILE A 121 15.63 20.85 2.41
N GLN A 122 14.79 21.19 1.44
CA GLN A 122 15.22 21.52 0.09
C GLN A 122 16.07 22.79 0.06
N SER A 123 15.73 23.80 0.85
CA SER A 123 16.54 25.02 1.02
C SER A 123 17.93 24.73 1.58
N HIS A 124 18.04 23.81 2.54
CA HIS A 124 19.33 23.37 3.06
C HIS A 124 20.12 22.54 2.06
N ALA A 125 19.46 21.63 1.34
CA ALA A 125 20.09 20.80 0.30
C ALA A 125 20.65 21.65 -0.85
N ALA A 126 19.98 22.75 -1.21
CA ALA A 126 20.44 23.67 -2.25
C ALA A 126 21.81 24.32 -1.98
N ARG A 127 22.32 24.27 -0.73
CA ARG A 127 23.68 24.72 -0.38
C ARG A 127 24.77 23.76 -0.85
N TRP A 128 24.40 22.57 -1.31
CA TRP A 128 25.32 21.50 -1.73
C TRP A 128 25.07 21.18 -3.22
N PRO A 129 25.82 21.81 -4.14
CA PRO A 129 25.73 21.49 -5.56
C PRO A 129 25.93 19.99 -5.81
N GLY A 130 25.03 19.39 -6.60
CA GLY A 130 25.03 17.95 -6.88
C GLY A 130 24.23 17.09 -5.91
N LEU A 131 23.73 17.64 -4.79
CA LEU A 131 22.82 16.93 -3.90
C LEU A 131 21.35 17.14 -4.31
N PHE A 132 20.65 16.04 -4.56
CA PHE A 132 19.21 16.05 -4.87
C PHE A 132 18.46 15.10 -3.95
N LEU A 133 17.31 15.54 -3.46
CA LEU A 133 16.46 14.78 -2.53
C LEU A 133 15.06 14.64 -3.11
N GLY A 134 14.50 13.43 -3.03
CA GLY A 134 13.15 13.13 -3.51
C GLY A 134 12.69 11.72 -3.13
N GLY A 135 11.52 11.34 -3.66
CA GLY A 135 10.88 10.05 -3.38
C GLY A 135 9.67 10.19 -2.47
N CYS A 136 9.13 9.05 -2.02
CA CYS A 136 7.81 8.99 -1.39
C CYS A 136 7.68 9.74 -0.06
N ALA A 137 8.80 10.16 0.54
CA ALA A 137 8.83 10.96 1.75
C ALA A 137 8.78 12.47 1.52
N PHE A 138 8.85 12.94 0.27
CA PHE A 138 9.01 14.36 -0.08
C PHE A 138 7.79 14.95 -0.79
N GLY A 139 7.47 14.45 -1.97
CA GLY A 139 6.55 15.13 -2.91
C GLY A 139 5.31 14.35 -3.32
N GLY A 140 4.96 13.29 -2.59
CA GLY A 140 3.84 12.41 -2.93
C GLY A 140 4.14 10.96 -2.61
N VAL A 141 3.15 10.24 -2.10
CA VAL A 141 3.31 8.86 -1.62
C VAL A 141 3.10 7.85 -2.75
N ALA A 142 2.41 8.23 -3.82
CA ALA A 142 2.09 7.33 -4.92
C ALA A 142 3.33 7.04 -5.78
N LEU A 143 3.29 5.90 -6.48
CA LEU A 143 4.33 5.52 -7.43
C LEU A 143 4.48 6.57 -8.53
N ASN A 144 3.37 7.07 -9.08
CA ASN A 144 3.37 8.08 -10.14
C ASN A 144 4.08 9.35 -9.66
N ASP A 145 3.75 9.85 -8.46
CA ASP A 145 4.43 11.01 -7.87
C ASP A 145 5.95 10.79 -7.77
N CYS A 146 6.37 9.58 -7.39
CA CYS A 146 7.80 9.25 -7.29
C CYS A 146 8.48 9.18 -8.65
N VAL A 147 7.79 8.65 -9.67
CA VAL A 147 8.30 8.57 -11.05
C VAL A 147 8.45 9.97 -11.64
N ASP A 148 7.44 10.82 -11.48
CA ASP A 148 7.47 12.20 -11.96
C ASP A 148 8.58 13.01 -11.28
N GLN A 149 8.71 12.87 -9.95
CA GLN A 149 9.83 13.46 -9.19
C GLN A 149 11.19 12.97 -9.69
N ALA A 150 11.34 11.65 -9.92
CA ALA A 150 12.59 11.08 -10.40
C ALA A 150 12.95 11.60 -11.81
N GLY A 151 11.98 11.71 -12.71
CA GLY A 151 12.18 12.28 -14.04
C GLY A 151 12.62 13.74 -13.99
N SER A 152 11.93 14.58 -13.20
CA SER A 152 12.31 15.98 -12.99
C SER A 152 13.71 16.12 -12.39
N MET A 153 14.05 15.27 -11.43
CA MET A 153 15.36 15.26 -10.79
C MET A 153 16.47 14.86 -11.76
N ALA A 154 16.27 13.82 -12.56
CA ALA A 154 17.25 13.37 -13.56
C ALA A 154 17.60 14.49 -14.55
N THR A 155 16.61 15.25 -15.03
CA THR A 155 16.83 16.42 -15.89
C THR A 155 17.72 17.47 -15.22
N ARG A 156 17.49 17.76 -13.93
CA ARG A 156 18.31 18.72 -13.18
C ARG A 156 19.73 18.23 -12.94
N VAL A 157 19.91 16.92 -12.73
CA VAL A 157 21.24 16.31 -12.59
C VAL A 157 22.02 16.45 -13.90
N LEU A 158 21.42 16.10 -15.04
CA LEU A 158 22.06 16.21 -16.35
C LEU A 158 22.42 17.66 -16.72
N ALA A 159 21.63 18.63 -16.27
CA ALA A 159 21.91 20.05 -16.48
C ALA A 159 23.16 20.55 -15.71
N LEU A 160 23.59 19.86 -14.64
CA LEU A 160 24.84 20.20 -13.94
C LEU A 160 26.09 19.73 -14.68
N ASP A 161 25.95 18.72 -15.55
CA ASP A 161 27.06 18.05 -16.23
C ASP A 161 27.35 18.65 -17.62
N GLN A 162 26.52 19.61 -18.07
CA GLN A 162 26.78 20.35 -19.30
C GLN A 162 27.78 21.47 -19.01
N PRO A 163 28.93 21.53 -19.72
CA PRO A 163 29.87 22.64 -19.57
C PRO A 163 29.14 23.94 -19.94
N MET A 164 29.25 24.95 -19.08
CA MET A 164 28.83 26.30 -19.43
C MET A 164 29.64 26.72 -20.66
N GLY A 165 28.97 26.82 -21.81
CA GLY A 165 29.56 27.33 -23.05
C GLY A 165 30.01 28.78 -22.94
#